data_AF-A0A4Z0LSI1-F1
#
_entry.id   AF-A0A4Z0LSI1-F1
#
_cell.length_a   1.000
_cell.length_b   1.000
_cell.length_c   1.000
_cell.angle_alpha   90.00
_cell.angle_beta   90.00
_cell.angle_gamma   90.00
#
_symmetry.space_group_name_H-M   'P 1'
#
loop_
_entity.id
_entity.type
_entity.pdbx_description
1 polymer ?
#
loop_
_entity_poly.entity_id
_entity_poly.type
_entity_poly.pdbx_seq_one_letter_code
_entity_poly.pdbx_strand_id
1 'polypeptide(L)'
;KHANAMVDVCLNRGYKVVSGGTENHLFLLDLVDKNLTGKEADAALGRANITVNKNRVPNDPKSPFVPAGIRIGSPAGTRRGV
;
A
#
# COMPACT_ATOMS: atom_id res chain seq x y z
N LYS A 1 -6.94 -5.88 13.60
CA LYS A 1 -8.15 -6.52 12.99
C LYS A 1 -8.45 -5.98 11.60
N HIS A 2 -8.80 -4.70 11.43
CA HIS A 2 -9.12 -4.14 10.10
C HIS A 2 -7.93 -4.15 9.12
N ALA A 3 -6.71 -3.81 9.58
CA ALA A 3 -5.52 -3.81 8.73
C ALA A 3 -5.17 -5.22 8.21
N ASN A 4 -5.32 -6.27 9.04
CA ASN A 4 -5.07 -7.65 8.65
C ASN A 4 -6.04 -8.11 7.55
N ALA A 5 -7.33 -7.79 7.68
CA ALA A 5 -8.31 -8.10 6.64
C ALA A 5 -8.00 -7.40 5.30
N MET A 6 -7.50 -6.15 5.35
CA MET A 6 -7.03 -5.45 4.15
C MET A 6 -5.80 -6.11 3.54
N VAL A 7 -4.85 -6.55 4.37
CA VAL A 7 -3.67 -7.30 3.93
C VAL A 7 -4.08 -8.61 3.25
N ASP A 8 -4.98 -9.38 3.86
CA ASP A 8 -5.46 -10.65 3.31
C ASP A 8 -6.11 -10.45 1.93
N VAL A 9 -6.91 -9.40 1.76
CA VAL A 9 -7.51 -9.03 0.46
C VAL A 9 -6.43 -8.63 -0.55
N CYS A 10 -5.39 -7.90 -0.14
CA CYS A 10 -4.30 -7.52 -1.02
C CYS A 10 -3.48 -8.74 -1.49
N LEU A 11 -3.15 -9.64 -0.56
CA LEU A 11 -2.44 -10.89 -0.84
C LEU A 11 -3.26 -11.79 -1.79
N ASN A 12 -4.56 -11.95 -1.51
CA ASN A 12 -5.47 -12.73 -2.37
C ASN A 12 -5.62 -12.14 -3.79
N ARG A 13 -5.45 -10.83 -3.95
CA ARG A 13 -5.46 -10.16 -5.25
C ARG A 13 -4.09 -10.17 -5.96
N GLY A 14 -3.09 -10.86 -5.39
CA GLY A 14 -1.76 -10.98 -5.96
C GLY A 14 -0.95 -9.68 -5.87
N TYR A 15 -1.19 -8.89 -4.82
CA TYR A 15 -0.29 -7.80 -4.42
C TYR A 15 0.64 -8.28 -3.30
N LYS A 16 1.89 -7.82 -3.36
CA LYS A 16 2.89 -8.17 -2.38
C LYS A 16 2.84 -7.17 -1.23
N VAL A 17 2.64 -7.68 -0.02
CA VAL A 17 2.74 -6.89 1.22
C VAL A 17 4.14 -7.07 1.76
N VAL A 18 4.84 -5.97 2.05
CA VAL A 18 6.16 -6.03 2.69
C VAL A 18 6.00 -6.74 4.04
N SER A 19 6.87 -7.70 4.32
CA SER A 19 6.80 -8.65 5.45
C SER A 19 5.61 -9.63 5.45
N GLY A 20 4.78 -9.64 4.41
CA GLY A 20 3.68 -10.61 4.24
C GLY A 20 2.50 -10.42 5.20
N GLY A 21 2.48 -9.35 5.98
CA GLY A 21 1.56 -9.19 7.09
C GLY A 21 1.54 -7.77 7.67
N THR A 22 0.70 -7.56 8.67
CA THR A 22 0.80 -6.40 9.56
C THR A 22 0.37 -6.77 10.97
N GLU A 23 1.05 -6.17 11.94
CA GLU A 23 0.75 -6.30 13.38
C GLU A 23 0.23 -4.99 13.97
N ASN A 24 0.14 -3.94 13.17
CA ASN A 24 -0.31 -2.62 13.60
C ASN A 24 -1.38 -2.08 12.63
N HIS A 25 -1.57 -0.76 12.62
CA HIS A 25 -2.61 -0.11 11.84
C HIS A 25 -2.15 0.26 10.41
N LEU A 26 -0.94 -0.13 9.99
CA LEU A 26 -0.38 0.21 8.69
C LEU A 26 0.34 -0.97 8.04
N PHE A 27 0.42 -0.98 6.72
CA PHE A 27 1.20 -1.94 5.95
C PHE A 27 1.72 -1.30 4.69
N LEU A 28 2.75 -1.91 4.11
CA LEU A 28 3.39 -1.45 2.89
C LEU A 28 3.07 -2.41 1.76
N LEU A 29 2.59 -1.87 0.65
CA LEU A 29 2.39 -2.61 -0.59
C LEU A 29 3.58 -2.39 -1.51
N ASP A 30 4.13 -3.47 -2.02
CA ASP A 30 5.17 -3.50 -3.04
C ASP A 30 4.54 -3.56 -4.43
N LEU A 31 4.82 -2.56 -5.25
CA LEU A 31 4.33 -2.45 -6.63
C LEU A 31 5.43 -2.68 -7.67
N VAL A 32 6.64 -3.06 -7.25
CA VAL A 32 7.77 -3.37 -8.15
C VAL A 32 7.35 -4.43 -9.16
N ASP A 33 6.71 -5.51 -8.69
CA ASP A 33 6.23 -6.62 -9.52
C ASP A 33 5.09 -6.22 -10.47
N LYS A 34 4.48 -5.05 -10.25
CA LYS A 34 3.44 -4.48 -11.13
C LYS A 34 3.99 -3.42 -12.08
N ASN A 35 5.30 -3.17 -12.05
CA ASN A 35 5.99 -2.11 -12.79
C ASN A 35 5.42 -0.69 -12.51
N LEU A 36 4.62 -0.52 -11.46
CA LEU A 36 4.00 0.78 -11.10
C LEU A 36 4.91 1.56 -10.16
N THR A 37 4.90 2.88 -10.26
CA THR A 37 5.50 3.76 -9.26
C THR A 37 4.47 4.07 -8.17
N GLY A 38 4.96 4.43 -6.99
CA GLY A 38 4.10 4.99 -5.95
C GLY A 38 3.39 6.26 -6.41
N LYS A 39 3.99 7.05 -7.32
CA LYS A 39 3.35 8.23 -7.90
C LYS A 39 2.13 7.89 -8.76
N GLU A 40 2.25 6.88 -9.61
CA GLU A 40 1.14 6.42 -10.45
C GLU A 40 0.02 5.79 -9.61
N ALA A 41 0.40 4.99 -8.60
CA ALA A 41 -0.56 4.39 -7.69
C ALA A 41 -1.31 5.45 -6.86
N ASP A 42 -0.60 6.45 -6.34
CA ASP A 42 -1.17 7.59 -5.62
C ASP A 42 -2.15 8.38 -6.50
N ALA A 43 -1.78 8.66 -7.76
CA ALA A 43 -2.66 9.33 -8.71
C ALA A 43 -3.90 8.49 -9.07
N ALA A 44 -3.74 7.18 -9.24
CA ALA A 44 -4.84 6.27 -9.55
C ALA A 44 -5.82 6.11 -8.38
N LEU A 45 -5.31 5.93 -7.17
CA LEU A 45 -6.09 5.84 -5.95
C LEU A 45 -6.74 7.18 -5.60
N GLY A 46 -6.05 8.30 -5.85
CA GLY A 46 -6.60 9.65 -5.72
C GLY A 46 -7.84 9.88 -6.59
N ARG A 47 -7.87 9.35 -7.83
CA ARG A 47 -9.08 9.39 -8.68
C ARG A 47 -10.26 8.61 -8.08
N ALA A 48 -9.99 7.61 -7.24
CA ALA A 48 -10.99 6.86 -6.49
C ALA A 48 -11.26 7.44 -5.09
N ASN A 49 -10.77 8.65 -4.78
CA ASN A 49 -10.83 9.28 -3.46
C ASN A 49 -10.15 8.47 -2.33
N ILE A 50 -9.13 7.68 -2.67
CA ILE A 50 -8.32 6.93 -1.73
C ILE A 50 -6.96 7.61 -1.59
N THR A 51 -6.71 8.19 -0.42
CA THR A 51 -5.42 8.83 -0.11
C THR A 51 -4.43 7.80 0.42
N VAL A 52 -3.25 7.71 -0.20
CA VAL A 52 -2.16 6.84 0.24
C VAL A 52 -0.87 7.64 0.43
N ASN A 53 0.14 7.02 1.02
CA ASN A 53 1.45 7.65 1.19
C ASN A 53 2.52 6.84 0.47
N LYS A 54 3.23 7.49 -0.46
CA LYS A 54 4.32 6.88 -1.24
C LYS A 54 5.50 6.56 -0.33
N ASN A 55 6.03 5.34 -0.39
CA ASN A 55 7.10 4.90 0.50
C ASN A 55 8.06 3.94 -0.21
N ARG A 56 9.33 3.91 0.20
CA ARG A 56 10.29 2.93 -0.33
C ARG A 56 9.97 1.52 0.17
N VAL A 57 10.31 0.53 -0.65
CA VAL A 57 10.23 -0.90 -0.34
C VAL A 57 11.63 -1.52 -0.32
N PRO A 58 11.84 -2.66 0.36
CA PRO A 58 13.11 -3.37 0.31
C PRO A 58 13.47 -3.74 -1.13
N ASN A 59 14.73 -3.54 -1.52
CA ASN A 59 15.24 -3.82 -2.88
C ASN A 59 14.50 -3.09 -4.01
N ASP A 60 13.97 -1.88 -3.75
CA ASP A 60 13.34 -1.05 -4.76
C ASP A 60 14.34 -0.73 -5.91
N PRO A 61 14.10 -1.21 -7.14
CA PRO A 61 14.96 -0.90 -8.29
C PRO A 61 14.73 0.52 -8.81
N LYS A 62 13.68 1.22 -8.34
CA LYS A 62 13.36 2.58 -8.77
C LYS A 62 14.15 3.62 -7.99
N SER A 63 14.31 4.79 -8.60
CA SER A 63 15.03 5.91 -8.02
C SER A 63 14.45 6.30 -6.64
N PRO A 64 15.29 6.72 -5.67
CA PRO A 64 14.85 7.27 -4.38
C PRO A 64 13.76 8.35 -4.46
N PHE A 65 13.71 9.09 -5.57
CA PHE A 65 12.74 10.16 -5.81
C PHE A 65 11.39 9.64 -6.34
N VAL A 66 11.33 8.39 -6.79
CA VAL A 66 10.14 7.77 -7.41
C VAL A 66 9.94 6.35 -6.85
N PRO A 67 9.69 6.22 -5.52
CA PRO A 67 9.61 4.92 -4.89
C PRO A 67 8.49 4.06 -5.46
N ALA A 68 8.68 2.75 -5.48
CA ALA A 68 7.72 1.77 -5.99
C ALA A 68 6.71 1.27 -4.94
N GLY A 69 6.71 1.81 -3.72
CA GLY A 69 5.79 1.39 -2.67
C GLY A 69 4.71 2.39 -2.31
N ILE A 70 3.63 1.88 -1.73
CA ILE A 70 2.59 2.68 -1.08
C ILE A 70 2.31 2.13 0.32
N ARG A 71 2.20 3.04 1.29
CA ARG A 71 1.78 2.75 2.65
C ARG A 71 0.29 2.99 2.79
N ILE A 72 -0.40 1.98 3.30
CA ILE A 72 -1.84 2.00 3.55
C ILE A 72 -2.04 1.83 5.05
N GLY A 73 -2.89 2.66 5.63
CA GLY A 73 -3.27 2.56 7.04
C GLY A 73 -4.77 2.40 7.19
N SER A 74 -5.20 1.57 8.14
CA SER A 74 -6.60 1.46 8.55
C SER A 74 -7.22 2.69 9.27
N PRO A 75 -6.49 3.68 9.83
CA PRO A 75 -7.12 4.72 10.66
C PRO A 75 -8.18 5.59 9.96
N ALA A 76 -8.11 5.72 8.64
CA ALA A 76 -9.05 6.57 7.88
C ALA A 76 -10.44 5.93 7.71
N GLY A 77 -10.54 4.60 7.64
CA GLY A 77 -11.82 3.89 7.56
C GLY A 77 -12.51 3.75 8.91
N THR A 78 -11.74 3.39 9.95
CA THR A 78 -12.31 3.02 11.26
C THR A 78 -12.95 4.20 12.01
N ARG A 79 -12.56 5.45 11.72
CA ARG A 79 -13.23 6.65 12.27
C ARG A 79 -14.54 7.03 11.57
N ARG A 80 -14.90 6.36 10.46
CA ARG A 80 -16.16 6.55 9.74
C ARG A 80 -17.14 5.37 9.85
N GLY A 81 -16.88 4.41 10.74
CA GLY A 81 -17.85 3.36 11.10
C GLY A 81 -17.72 2.02 10.37
N VAL A 82 -16.56 1.72 9.76
CA VAL A 82 -16.20 0.38 9.25
C VAL A 82 -15.20 -0.35 10.14
#